data_AF-A0A843J0X4-F1
#
_entry.id   AF-A0A843J0X4-F1
#
_cell.length_a   1.000
_cell.length_b   1.000
_cell.length_c   1.000
_cell.angle_alpha   90.00
_cell.angle_beta   90.00
_cell.angle_gamma   90.00
#
_symmetry.space_group_name_H-M   'P 1'
#
loop_
_entity.id
_entity.type
_entity.pdbx_description
1 polymer ?
#
loop_
_entity_poly.entity_id
_entity_poly.type
_entity_poly.pdbx_seq_one_letter_code
_entity_poly.pdbx_strand_id
1 'polypeptide(L)'
;RRIAHYDYWSDKVRKSVLVDSKAQILIYGMGEYPLLRVVQALEKGIAPEDMRIENTVVLRKEADIGELLSGAAGDDADGNDPDAAVLLPSFGEVSSDKRAFAKAQVLFEENDDRKIVLQKQDTRYIVQYPRMRITQAQLDEIYDMDFERRIHPSFRNVPAFEMIKTSVTSHRGCLGDCSFCAIARHQGKRVVSRSRESVLREVEKIAATKGFGGTITDIGGPSANMYGVSCRTANGCAKMDCLKDGRGCRNLVSGTGEYMKLLDRASKIAGVKRIQINSGIRFDPCIMDDRFLHAVVSRYISGQMKIAPESGSDFVLRCMNKPSSAVFEEFIGRFEAAKADENKRIYLIPYIIAGHPGEGRKEAKETERLLARHRLTGKQFQIFTPTPMTRSAAMYYLGCDPYTGKRLEVEKDVKTLMKRKESMAY
;
A
#
# COMPACT_ATOMS: atom_id res chain seq x y z
N ARG A 1 -8.37 -0.57 10.95
CA ARG A 1 -8.71 -0.27 12.36
C ARG A 1 -9.34 -1.50 13.03
N ARG A 2 -8.66 -2.65 12.96
CA ARG A 2 -9.25 -3.97 13.28
C ARG A 2 -8.76 -4.57 14.61
N ILE A 3 -7.69 -4.00 15.15
CA ILE A 3 -7.15 -4.25 16.49
C ILE A 3 -6.95 -2.89 17.18
N ALA A 4 -6.46 -2.88 18.42
CA ALA A 4 -6.08 -1.66 19.09
C ALA A 4 -5.03 -0.88 18.27
N HIS A 5 -5.23 0.43 18.15
CA HIS A 5 -4.38 1.28 17.30
C HIS A 5 -4.37 2.72 17.81
N TYR A 6 -3.28 3.42 17.53
CA TYR A 6 -3.24 4.87 17.71
C TYR A 6 -4.14 5.55 16.69
N ASP A 7 -5.02 6.43 17.16
CA ASP A 7 -5.90 7.27 16.35
C ASP A 7 -5.44 8.73 16.46
N TYR A 8 -4.97 9.28 15.33
CA TYR A 8 -4.44 10.64 15.25
C TYR A 8 -5.46 11.71 15.66
N TRP A 9 -6.72 11.53 15.27
CA TRP A 9 -7.77 12.55 15.48
C TRP A 9 -8.15 12.72 16.94
N SER A 10 -8.12 11.63 17.72
CA SER A 10 -8.43 11.65 19.14
C SER A 10 -7.20 11.58 20.05
N ASP A 11 -5.99 11.61 19.47
CA ASP A 11 -4.68 11.51 20.14
C ASP A 11 -4.64 10.43 21.23
N LYS A 12 -5.21 9.25 20.93
CA LYS A 12 -5.29 8.15 21.89
C LYS A 12 -5.24 6.79 21.22
N VAL A 13 -4.92 5.77 22.01
CA VAL A 13 -5.08 4.38 21.59
C VAL A 13 -6.57 4.03 21.67
N ARG A 14 -7.13 3.61 20.54
CA ARG A 14 -8.52 3.16 20.43
C ARG A 14 -8.61 1.66 20.29
N LYS A 15 -9.76 1.12 20.70
CA LYS A 15 -10.17 -0.26 20.49
C LYS A 15 -10.33 -0.57 19.00
N SER A 16 -10.59 -1.84 18.70
CA SER A 16 -11.05 -2.21 17.36
C SER A 16 -12.33 -1.47 17.01
N VAL A 17 -12.48 -1.04 15.76
CA VAL A 17 -13.74 -0.43 15.29
C VAL A 17 -14.93 -1.39 15.43
N LEU A 18 -14.67 -2.70 15.46
CA LEU A 18 -15.70 -3.72 15.71
C LEU A 18 -16.35 -3.53 17.09
N VAL A 19 -15.55 -3.24 18.12
CA VAL A 19 -16.06 -2.99 19.48
C VAL A 19 -16.82 -1.67 19.52
N ASP A 20 -16.25 -0.61 18.94
CA ASP A 20 -16.84 0.74 18.97
C ASP A 20 -18.16 0.82 18.19
N SER A 21 -18.26 0.11 17.06
CA SER A 21 -19.46 0.12 16.21
C SER A 21 -20.57 -0.81 16.68
N LYS A 22 -20.28 -1.74 17.59
CA LYS A 22 -21.18 -2.83 18.01
C LYS A 22 -21.63 -3.75 16.87
N ALA A 23 -20.93 -3.74 15.73
CA ALA A 23 -21.14 -4.72 14.68
C ALA A 23 -20.75 -6.12 15.18
N GLN A 24 -21.30 -7.17 14.57
CA GLN A 24 -20.99 -8.56 14.92
C GLN A 24 -19.78 -9.10 14.16
N ILE A 25 -19.48 -8.52 12.99
CA ILE A 25 -18.37 -8.92 12.12
C ILE A 25 -17.81 -7.68 11.42
N LEU A 26 -16.49 -7.67 11.22
CA LEU A 26 -15.76 -6.65 10.48
C LEU A 26 -14.98 -7.32 9.35
N ILE A 27 -15.19 -6.88 8.11
CA ILE A 27 -14.35 -7.26 6.97
C ILE A 27 -13.19 -6.26 6.85
N TYR A 28 -11.97 -6.75 6.68
CA TYR A 28 -10.78 -5.91 6.50
C TYR A 28 -10.08 -6.16 5.17
N GLY A 29 -9.37 -5.14 4.68
CA GLY A 29 -8.67 -5.22 3.41
C GLY A 29 -9.64 -5.24 2.22
N MET A 30 -9.37 -6.08 1.23
CA MET A 30 -10.25 -6.30 0.08
C MET A 30 -11.47 -7.13 0.52
N GLY A 31 -12.67 -6.63 0.26
CA GLY A 31 -13.92 -7.14 0.84
C GLY A 31 -14.77 -8.01 -0.08
N GLU A 32 -14.41 -8.17 -1.37
CA GLU A 32 -15.27 -8.79 -2.38
C GLU A 32 -15.63 -10.25 -2.05
N TYR A 33 -14.63 -11.14 -1.99
CA TYR A 33 -14.84 -12.55 -1.62
C TYR A 33 -15.21 -12.74 -0.14
N PRO A 34 -14.61 -12.03 0.82
CA PRO A 34 -15.02 -12.14 2.22
C PRO A 34 -16.49 -11.80 2.43
N LEU A 35 -17.01 -10.76 1.76
CA LEU A 35 -18.42 -10.39 1.84
C LEU A 35 -19.30 -11.52 1.27
N LEU A 36 -18.97 -12.05 0.09
CA LEU A 36 -19.70 -13.17 -0.50
C LEU A 36 -19.76 -14.36 0.45
N ARG A 37 -18.62 -14.75 1.04
CA ARG A 37 -18.54 -15.88 1.98
C ARG A 37 -19.33 -15.62 3.26
N VAL A 38 -19.31 -14.40 3.79
CA VAL A 38 -20.11 -14.00 4.96
C VAL A 38 -21.60 -14.11 4.65
N VAL A 39 -22.05 -13.61 3.50
CA VAL A 39 -23.47 -13.71 3.09
C VAL A 39 -23.89 -15.18 2.95
N GLN A 40 -23.08 -16.00 2.27
CA GLN A 40 -23.35 -17.44 2.13
C GLN A 40 -23.38 -18.18 3.48
N ALA A 41 -22.57 -17.76 4.45
CA ALA A 41 -22.60 -18.33 5.79
C ALA A 41 -23.87 -17.94 6.55
N LEU A 42 -24.32 -16.68 6.42
CA LEU A 42 -25.58 -16.21 6.99
C LEU A 42 -26.79 -16.95 6.40
N GLU A 43 -26.82 -17.18 5.08
CA GLU A 43 -27.86 -17.96 4.42
C GLU A 43 -27.95 -19.41 4.93
N LYS A 44 -26.83 -19.96 5.40
CA LYS A 44 -26.74 -21.29 6.03
C LYS A 44 -27.06 -21.28 7.53
N GLY A 45 -27.43 -20.13 8.09
CA GLY A 45 -27.73 -19.97 9.52
C GLY A 45 -26.50 -19.96 10.43
N ILE A 46 -25.29 -19.79 9.89
CA ILE A 46 -24.07 -19.68 10.69
C ILE A 46 -24.04 -18.28 11.33
N ALA A 47 -23.96 -18.22 12.66
CA ALA A 47 -23.86 -16.94 13.36
C ALA A 47 -22.52 -16.26 13.02
N PRO A 48 -22.45 -14.91 12.94
CA PRO A 48 -21.20 -14.19 12.73
C PRO A 48 -20.11 -14.58 13.75
N GLU A 49 -20.55 -14.90 14.97
CA GLU A 49 -19.66 -15.35 16.03
C GLU A 49 -19.22 -16.82 15.94
N ASP A 50 -19.50 -17.52 14.85
CA ASP A 50 -18.96 -18.85 14.55
C ASP A 50 -18.19 -18.86 13.22
N MET A 51 -18.27 -17.77 12.45
CA MET A 51 -17.61 -17.67 11.14
C MET A 51 -16.08 -17.64 11.29
N ARG A 52 -15.42 -18.60 10.63
CA ARG A 52 -13.95 -18.66 10.42
C ARG A 52 -13.60 -18.31 8.98
N ILE A 53 -13.85 -17.06 8.59
CA ILE A 53 -13.70 -16.60 7.21
C ILE A 53 -12.47 -15.69 7.11
N GLU A 54 -11.57 -15.95 6.16
CA GLU A 54 -10.43 -15.08 5.86
C GLU A 54 -10.87 -13.61 5.66
N ASN A 55 -10.00 -12.66 5.99
CA ASN A 55 -10.28 -11.21 5.97
C ASN A 55 -11.40 -10.74 6.91
N THR A 56 -11.88 -11.58 7.84
CA THR A 56 -12.89 -11.17 8.82
C THR A 56 -12.31 -11.03 10.22
N VAL A 57 -12.97 -10.21 11.02
CA VAL A 57 -12.71 -10.02 12.44
C VAL A 57 -14.02 -10.14 13.19
N VAL A 58 -13.98 -10.86 14.30
CA VAL A 58 -15.15 -11.20 15.10
C VAL A 58 -14.81 -11.09 16.59
N LEU A 59 -15.83 -11.01 17.43
CA LEU A 59 -15.68 -11.06 18.89
C LEU A 59 -15.98 -12.47 19.39
N ARG A 60 -15.16 -12.99 20.30
CA ARG A 60 -15.36 -14.29 20.97
C ARG A 60 -15.18 -14.15 22.49
N LYS A 61 -15.83 -15.02 23.26
CA LYS A 61 -15.53 -15.15 24.70
C LYS A 61 -14.27 -15.99 24.85
N GLU A 62 -13.60 -15.84 25.99
CA GLU A 62 -12.38 -16.59 26.30
C GLU A 62 -12.61 -18.12 26.28
N ALA A 63 -13.77 -18.57 26.78
CA ALA A 63 -14.16 -19.99 26.79
C ALA A 63 -14.24 -20.61 25.39
N ASP A 64 -14.54 -19.81 24.36
CA ASP A 64 -14.75 -20.30 22.99
C ASP A 64 -13.44 -20.39 22.19
N ILE A 65 -12.33 -19.87 22.74
CA ILE A 65 -11.03 -19.79 22.05
C ILE A 65 -9.89 -20.40 22.88
N GLY A 66 -10.19 -21.22 23.88
CA GLY A 66 -9.20 -21.83 24.77
C GLY A 66 -8.09 -22.56 24.02
N GLU A 67 -8.44 -23.32 22.98
CA GLU A 67 -7.47 -24.01 22.11
C GLU A 67 -6.55 -23.02 21.40
N LEU A 68 -7.12 -21.97 20.78
CA LEU A 68 -6.34 -20.92 20.09
C LEU A 68 -5.41 -20.18 21.05
N LEU A 69 -5.85 -19.93 22.29
CA LEU A 69 -5.02 -19.29 23.32
C LEU A 69 -3.89 -20.19 23.79
N SER A 70 -4.17 -21.48 24.01
CA SER A 70 -3.15 -22.46 24.42
C SER A 70 -2.09 -22.69 23.35
N GLY A 71 -2.47 -22.63 22.07
CA GLY A 71 -1.57 -22.72 20.92
C GLY A 71 -0.89 -21.42 20.53
N ALA A 72 -1.20 -20.28 21.16
CA ALA A 72 -0.64 -18.97 20.82
C ALA A 72 0.81 -18.75 21.32
N ALA A 73 1.53 -19.81 21.68
CA ALA A 73 2.86 -19.75 22.26
C ALA A 73 3.98 -19.99 21.22
N GLY A 74 4.87 -19.00 21.07
CA GLY A 74 6.28 -19.18 20.71
C GLY A 74 6.63 -19.28 19.22
N ASP A 75 7.69 -18.58 18.85
CA ASP A 75 8.29 -18.30 17.53
C ASP A 75 8.59 -19.49 16.57
N ASP A 76 8.14 -20.72 16.82
CA ASP A 76 8.74 -21.93 16.21
C ASP A 76 7.86 -22.74 15.25
N ALA A 77 6.69 -22.23 14.85
CA ALA A 77 5.93 -22.86 13.75
C ALA A 77 6.36 -22.28 12.40
N ASP A 78 7.12 -23.06 11.63
CA ASP A 78 7.36 -22.86 10.19
C ASP A 78 6.10 -22.27 9.56
N GLY A 79 6.23 -21.05 9.01
CA GLY A 79 5.15 -20.07 8.86
C GLY A 79 4.06 -20.37 7.82
N ASN A 80 3.54 -21.58 7.80
CA ASN A 80 2.54 -22.10 6.86
C ASN A 80 1.27 -22.66 7.53
N ASP A 81 1.18 -22.76 8.86
CA ASP A 81 -0.09 -23.11 9.51
C ASP A 81 -0.99 -21.86 9.67
N PRO A 82 -2.09 -21.73 8.90
CA PRO A 82 -3.01 -20.61 9.01
C PRO A 82 -3.89 -20.66 10.27
N ASP A 83 -4.00 -21.82 10.93
CA ASP A 83 -4.77 -22.00 12.16
C ASP A 83 -3.96 -21.66 13.41
N ALA A 84 -2.65 -21.46 13.28
CA ALA A 84 -1.83 -20.88 14.33
C ALA A 84 -2.32 -19.48 14.71
N ALA A 85 -2.16 -19.11 15.98
CA ALA A 85 -2.59 -17.82 16.51
C ALA A 85 -1.43 -17.01 17.07
N VAL A 86 -1.52 -15.68 16.94
CA VAL A 86 -0.62 -14.71 17.55
C VAL A 86 -1.42 -13.88 18.55
N LEU A 87 -1.04 -13.97 19.82
CA LEU A 87 -1.65 -13.18 20.89
C LEU A 87 -0.94 -11.82 21.04
N LEU A 88 -1.68 -10.74 20.81
CA LEU A 88 -1.22 -9.39 21.08
C LEU A 88 -1.48 -9.00 22.53
N PRO A 89 -0.67 -8.10 23.12
CA PRO A 89 -1.02 -7.41 24.36
C PRO A 89 -2.44 -6.84 24.30
N SER A 90 -3.17 -6.97 25.40
CA SER A 90 -4.56 -6.56 25.53
C SER A 90 -4.74 -5.06 25.32
N PHE A 91 -5.98 -4.63 25.02
CA PHE A 91 -6.30 -3.20 24.94
C PHE A 91 -5.92 -2.45 26.22
N GLY A 92 -6.17 -3.04 27.39
CA GLY A 92 -5.82 -2.46 28.68
C GLY A 92 -4.33 -2.15 28.77
N GLU A 93 -3.48 -3.12 28.43
CA GLU A 93 -2.01 -2.97 28.43
C GLU A 93 -1.53 -1.94 27.40
N VAL A 94 -1.98 -2.04 26.14
CA VAL A 94 -1.48 -1.12 25.08
C VAL A 94 -1.99 0.31 25.23
N SER A 95 -3.07 0.53 25.97
CA SER A 95 -3.61 1.86 26.24
C SER A 95 -2.88 2.60 27.35
N SER A 96 -2.24 1.88 28.28
CA SER A 96 -1.55 2.43 29.44
C SER A 96 -0.02 2.33 29.37
N ASP A 97 0.53 1.38 28.60
CA ASP A 97 1.97 1.18 28.45
C ASP A 97 2.42 1.24 26.97
N LYS A 98 3.31 2.20 26.70
CA LYS A 98 3.94 2.36 25.38
C LYS A 98 4.82 1.17 24.97
N ARG A 99 5.42 0.45 25.92
CA ARG A 99 6.19 -0.77 25.61
C ARG A 99 5.29 -1.90 25.16
N ALA A 100 4.16 -2.11 25.85
CA ALA A 100 3.13 -3.04 25.42
C ALA A 100 2.58 -2.66 24.02
N PHE A 101 2.33 -1.37 23.77
CA PHE A 101 1.91 -0.90 22.45
C PHE A 101 2.96 -1.21 21.36
N ALA A 102 4.24 -0.93 21.63
CA ALA A 102 5.33 -1.24 20.71
C ALA A 102 5.43 -2.74 20.41
N LYS A 103 5.35 -3.59 21.44
CA LYS A 103 5.32 -5.05 21.29
C LYS A 103 4.13 -5.52 20.44
N ALA A 104 2.94 -4.98 20.69
CA ALA A 104 1.75 -5.31 19.91
C ALA A 104 1.90 -4.93 18.43
N GLN A 105 2.49 -3.76 18.15
CA GLN A 105 2.77 -3.32 16.77
C GLN A 105 3.75 -4.28 16.07
N VAL A 106 4.85 -4.67 16.72
CA VAL A 106 5.86 -5.57 16.15
C VAL A 106 5.25 -6.92 15.82
N LEU A 107 4.57 -7.56 16.78
CA LEU A 107 3.91 -8.86 16.59
C LEU A 107 2.88 -8.81 15.46
N PHE A 108 2.08 -7.74 15.40
CA PHE A 108 1.08 -7.56 14.36
C PHE A 108 1.72 -7.37 12.97
N GLU A 109 2.80 -6.60 12.88
CA GLU A 109 3.48 -6.29 11.63
C GLU A 109 4.23 -7.51 11.08
N GLU A 110 4.88 -8.28 11.94
CA GLU A 110 5.56 -9.53 11.62
C GLU A 110 4.57 -10.63 11.22
N ASN A 111 3.39 -10.69 11.83
CA ASN A 111 2.36 -11.62 11.40
C ASN A 111 1.95 -11.41 9.93
N ASP A 112 1.92 -10.16 9.45
CA ASP A 112 1.52 -9.79 8.08
C ASP A 112 0.17 -10.38 7.64
N ASP A 113 -0.77 -10.49 8.58
CA ASP A 113 -2.08 -11.11 8.39
C ASP A 113 -2.02 -12.59 7.93
N ARG A 114 -0.95 -13.34 8.26
CA ARG A 114 -0.78 -14.75 7.85
C ARG A 114 -1.40 -15.75 8.82
N LYS A 115 -1.35 -15.46 10.11
CA LYS A 115 -1.92 -16.26 11.20
C LYS A 115 -3.11 -15.53 11.83
N ILE A 116 -3.93 -16.26 12.59
CA ILE A 116 -5.00 -15.68 13.39
C ILE A 116 -4.39 -14.67 14.38
N VAL A 117 -5.00 -13.49 14.53
CA VAL A 117 -4.57 -12.51 15.54
C VAL A 117 -5.62 -12.43 16.64
N LEU A 118 -5.15 -12.60 17.88
CA LEU A 118 -5.96 -12.51 19.08
C LEU A 118 -5.59 -11.25 19.85
N GLN A 119 -6.59 -10.49 20.33
CA GLN A 119 -6.36 -9.41 21.27
C GLN A 119 -7.53 -9.25 22.23
N LYS A 120 -7.24 -9.36 23.54
CA LYS A 120 -8.26 -9.13 24.57
C LYS A 120 -8.65 -7.66 24.59
N GLN A 121 -9.95 -7.37 24.45
CA GLN A 121 -10.53 -6.05 24.59
C GLN A 121 -11.75 -6.14 25.51
N ASP A 122 -11.67 -5.49 26.67
CA ASP A 122 -12.60 -5.66 27.78
C ASP A 122 -12.70 -7.14 28.23
N THR A 123 -13.90 -7.73 28.17
CA THR A 123 -14.18 -9.11 28.57
C THR A 123 -14.14 -10.12 27.42
N ARG A 124 -13.84 -9.67 26.20
CA ARG A 124 -13.86 -10.51 24.98
C ARG A 124 -12.55 -10.42 24.22
N TYR A 125 -12.40 -11.30 23.23
CA TYR A 125 -11.27 -11.29 22.32
C TYR A 125 -11.70 -10.85 20.94
N ILE A 126 -10.93 -9.93 20.38
CA ILE A 126 -10.87 -9.74 18.94
C ILE A 126 -10.16 -10.94 18.35
N VAL A 127 -10.81 -11.62 17.42
CA VAL A 127 -10.26 -12.72 16.62
C VAL A 127 -10.26 -12.27 15.16
N GLN A 128 -9.09 -11.93 14.64
CA GLN A 128 -8.89 -11.61 13.23
C GLN A 128 -8.38 -12.85 12.51
N TYR A 129 -9.11 -13.29 11.49
CA TYR A 129 -8.67 -14.38 10.62
C TYR A 129 -7.66 -13.91 9.56
N PRO A 130 -6.79 -14.80 9.05
CA PRO A 130 -5.78 -14.48 8.05
C PRO A 130 -6.33 -13.82 6.78
N ARG A 131 -5.44 -13.18 6.03
CA ARG A 131 -5.77 -12.59 4.73
C ARG A 131 -5.87 -13.69 3.67
N MET A 132 -6.99 -13.68 2.96
CA MET A 132 -7.22 -14.42 1.73
C MET A 132 -6.17 -14.06 0.68
N ARG A 133 -5.51 -15.10 0.16
CA ARG A 133 -4.62 -14.98 -0.98
C ARG A 133 -5.44 -15.09 -2.26
N ILE A 134 -5.80 -13.93 -2.83
CA ILE A 134 -6.52 -13.90 -4.11
C ILE A 134 -5.62 -14.41 -5.24
N THR A 135 -6.19 -15.22 -6.13
CA THR A 135 -5.52 -15.70 -7.35
C THR A 135 -5.73 -14.72 -8.51
N GLN A 136 -4.94 -14.85 -9.58
CA GLN A 136 -5.17 -14.07 -10.81
C GLN A 136 -6.58 -14.30 -11.36
N ALA A 137 -7.04 -15.55 -11.42
CA ALA A 137 -8.37 -15.88 -11.94
C ALA A 137 -9.50 -15.21 -11.11
N GLN A 138 -9.38 -15.24 -9.79
CA GLN A 138 -10.33 -14.58 -8.89
C GLN A 138 -10.29 -13.05 -9.03
N LEU A 139 -9.10 -12.48 -9.27
CA LEU A 139 -8.96 -11.06 -9.52
C LEU A 139 -9.59 -10.66 -10.87
N ASP A 140 -9.37 -11.46 -11.91
CA ASP A 140 -10.00 -11.28 -13.21
C ASP A 140 -11.53 -11.34 -13.10
N GLU A 141 -12.07 -12.32 -12.36
CA GLU A 141 -13.52 -12.43 -12.10
C GLU A 141 -14.10 -11.15 -11.50
N ILE A 142 -13.43 -10.54 -10.52
CA ILE A 142 -13.88 -9.27 -9.92
C ILE A 142 -13.95 -8.17 -10.98
N TYR A 143 -12.91 -8.00 -11.79
CA TYR A 143 -12.83 -6.89 -12.75
C TYR A 143 -13.59 -7.14 -14.06
N ASP A 144 -13.90 -8.40 -14.38
CA ASP A 144 -14.68 -8.79 -15.56
C ASP A 144 -16.20 -8.64 -15.34
N MET A 145 -16.65 -8.45 -14.09
CA MET A 145 -18.05 -8.11 -13.77
C MET A 145 -18.56 -6.93 -14.60
N ASP A 146 -19.85 -6.92 -14.88
CA ASP A 146 -20.50 -5.91 -15.71
C ASP A 146 -20.79 -4.61 -14.95
N PHE A 147 -19.72 -3.93 -14.53
CA PHE A 147 -19.81 -2.59 -13.96
C PHE A 147 -20.35 -1.61 -15.00
N GLU A 148 -21.32 -0.79 -14.62
CA GLU A 148 -21.91 0.25 -15.47
C GLU A 148 -20.88 1.30 -15.94
N ARG A 149 -19.77 1.46 -15.20
CA ARG A 149 -18.72 2.47 -15.45
C ARG A 149 -19.26 3.90 -15.61
N ARG A 150 -20.34 4.23 -14.88
CA ARG A 150 -20.92 5.57 -14.81
C ARG A 150 -21.13 5.97 -13.36
N ILE A 151 -21.32 7.27 -13.16
CA ILE A 151 -21.78 7.81 -11.88
C ILE A 151 -23.18 7.25 -11.61
N HIS A 152 -23.44 6.83 -10.37
CA HIS A 152 -24.76 6.39 -9.97
C HIS A 152 -25.79 7.53 -10.17
N PRO A 153 -26.99 7.26 -10.72
CA PRO A 153 -27.93 8.31 -11.14
C PRO A 153 -28.31 9.36 -10.08
N SER A 154 -28.23 9.00 -8.80
CA SER A 154 -28.50 9.91 -7.67
C SER A 154 -27.43 10.99 -7.46
N PHE A 155 -26.24 10.85 -8.04
CA PHE A 155 -25.16 11.83 -7.91
C PHE A 155 -24.94 12.56 -9.23
N ARG A 156 -24.63 13.86 -9.13
CA ARG A 156 -24.13 14.66 -10.26
C ARG A 156 -22.73 15.15 -9.91
N ASN A 157 -21.89 15.33 -10.92
CA ASN A 157 -20.56 15.94 -10.79
C ASN A 157 -19.71 15.30 -9.69
N VAL A 158 -19.27 14.05 -9.88
CA VAL A 158 -18.35 13.37 -8.95
C VAL A 158 -16.91 13.58 -9.44
N PRO A 159 -16.10 14.48 -8.85
CA PRO A 159 -14.78 14.80 -9.41
C PRO A 159 -13.84 13.59 -9.41
N ALA A 160 -13.98 12.69 -8.45
CA ALA A 160 -13.21 11.44 -8.40
C ALA A 160 -13.47 10.55 -9.63
N PHE A 161 -14.71 10.52 -10.15
CA PHE A 161 -15.06 9.76 -11.34
C PHE A 161 -14.32 10.26 -12.58
N GLU A 162 -14.20 11.58 -12.74
CA GLU A 162 -13.46 12.17 -13.86
C GLU A 162 -12.00 11.71 -13.92
N MET A 163 -11.38 11.47 -12.76
CA MET A 163 -10.01 10.97 -12.68
C MET A 163 -9.88 9.48 -13.07
N ILE A 164 -10.90 8.67 -12.78
CA ILE A 164 -10.80 7.20 -12.89
C ILE A 164 -11.59 6.59 -14.06
N LYS A 165 -12.49 7.33 -14.72
CA LYS A 165 -13.41 6.78 -15.74
C LYS A 165 -12.72 6.04 -16.89
N THR A 166 -11.51 6.46 -17.25
CA THR A 166 -10.65 5.87 -18.29
C THR A 166 -9.35 5.26 -17.72
N SER A 167 -9.31 5.01 -16.42
CA SER A 167 -8.21 4.30 -15.75
C SER A 167 -8.59 2.82 -15.60
N VAL A 168 -7.59 1.95 -15.70
CA VAL A 168 -7.73 0.49 -15.56
C VAL A 168 -6.75 0.00 -14.50
N THR A 169 -7.26 -0.75 -13.51
CA THR A 169 -6.40 -1.39 -12.51
C THR A 169 -5.83 -2.69 -13.06
N SER A 170 -4.52 -2.81 -13.23
CA SER A 170 -3.83 -3.99 -13.76
C SER A 170 -3.41 -5.01 -12.69
N HIS A 171 -3.24 -4.57 -11.43
CA HIS A 171 -2.81 -5.42 -10.33
C HIS A 171 -3.19 -4.84 -8.96
N ARG A 172 -3.10 -5.67 -7.92
CA ARG A 172 -3.23 -5.28 -6.51
C ARG A 172 -1.98 -5.68 -5.72
N GLY A 173 -1.76 -4.99 -4.61
CA GLY A 173 -0.62 -5.20 -3.72
C GLY A 173 0.60 -4.35 -4.10
N CYS A 174 1.55 -4.25 -3.16
CA CYS A 174 2.78 -3.47 -3.36
C CYS A 174 3.93 -4.03 -2.52
N LEU A 175 5.02 -4.46 -3.17
CA LEU A 175 6.23 -4.96 -2.50
C LEU A 175 7.03 -3.87 -1.78
N GLY A 176 6.61 -2.61 -1.94
CA GLY A 176 7.32 -1.48 -1.41
C GLY A 176 7.35 -1.39 0.11
N ASP A 177 6.35 -1.98 0.78
CA ASP A 177 6.19 -2.07 2.24
C ASP A 177 6.56 -0.79 2.99
N CYS A 178 6.19 0.37 2.45
CA CYS A 178 6.51 1.66 3.04
C CYS A 178 5.82 1.77 4.40
N SER A 179 6.57 2.13 5.43
CA SER A 179 6.13 2.06 6.83
C SER A 179 4.95 2.98 7.17
N PHE A 180 4.64 3.95 6.31
CA PHE A 180 3.55 4.91 6.41
C PHE A 180 2.34 4.57 5.52
N CYS A 181 2.51 3.66 4.56
CA CYS A 181 1.51 3.40 3.54
C CYS A 181 0.48 2.37 4.00
N ALA A 182 -0.80 2.64 3.75
CA ALA A 182 -1.89 1.71 4.09
C ALA A 182 -2.00 0.52 3.12
N ILE A 183 -1.37 0.55 1.95
CA ILE A 183 -1.55 -0.47 0.90
C ILE A 183 -1.17 -1.86 1.39
N ALA A 184 -0.06 -2.02 2.11
CA ALA A 184 0.35 -3.30 2.67
C ALA A 184 -0.72 -3.88 3.63
N ARG A 185 -1.42 -3.01 4.38
CA ARG A 185 -2.47 -3.41 5.31
C ARG A 185 -3.85 -3.58 4.65
N HIS A 186 -4.07 -2.94 3.52
CA HIS A 186 -5.32 -2.98 2.76
C HIS A 186 -5.31 -4.09 1.69
N GLN A 187 -4.38 -4.03 0.75
CA GLN A 187 -4.25 -4.97 -0.37
C GLN A 187 -3.26 -6.12 -0.08
N GLY A 188 -2.30 -5.91 0.81
CA GLY A 188 -1.21 -6.86 1.06
C GLY A 188 0.10 -6.46 0.38
N LYS A 189 1.22 -7.04 0.85
CA LYS A 189 2.55 -6.82 0.24
C LYS A 189 2.70 -7.57 -1.08
N ARG A 190 2.12 -8.78 -1.16
CA ARG A 190 2.17 -9.62 -2.36
C ARG A 190 1.42 -8.95 -3.51
N VAL A 191 2.09 -8.81 -4.65
CA VAL A 191 1.48 -8.34 -5.88
C VAL A 191 0.74 -9.48 -6.56
N VAL A 192 -0.52 -9.25 -6.94
CA VAL A 192 -1.32 -10.15 -7.77
C VAL A 192 -1.77 -9.34 -8.99
N SER A 193 -1.30 -9.75 -10.16
CA SER A 193 -1.67 -9.12 -11.43
C SER A 193 -2.91 -9.79 -12.00
N ARG A 194 -3.74 -9.01 -12.70
CA ARG A 194 -4.76 -9.54 -13.60
C ARG A 194 -4.11 -10.21 -14.79
N SER A 195 -4.85 -11.09 -15.46
CA SER A 195 -4.45 -11.53 -16.79
C SER A 195 -4.40 -10.35 -17.75
N ARG A 196 -3.53 -10.47 -18.75
CA ARG A 196 -3.44 -9.49 -19.83
C ARG A 196 -4.79 -9.37 -20.54
N GLU A 197 -5.46 -10.49 -20.74
CA GLU A 197 -6.74 -10.60 -21.42
C GLU A 197 -7.86 -9.89 -20.64
N SER A 198 -7.92 -10.02 -19.30
CA SER A 198 -8.88 -9.26 -18.49
C SER A 198 -8.67 -7.75 -18.61
N VAL A 199 -7.42 -7.29 -18.53
CA VAL A 199 -7.11 -5.85 -18.69
C VAL A 199 -7.50 -5.35 -20.09
N LEU A 200 -7.17 -6.11 -21.14
CA LEU A 200 -7.48 -5.72 -22.53
C LEU A 200 -9.00 -5.66 -22.77
N ARG A 201 -9.77 -6.63 -22.27
CA ARG A 201 -11.25 -6.60 -22.35
C ARG A 201 -11.83 -5.35 -21.70
N GLU A 202 -11.32 -4.92 -20.55
CA GLU A 202 -11.78 -3.69 -19.91
C GLU A 202 -11.42 -2.45 -20.73
N VAL A 203 -10.22 -2.40 -21.32
CA VAL A 203 -9.82 -1.33 -22.24
C VAL A 203 -10.73 -1.28 -23.47
N GLU A 204 -11.10 -2.43 -24.05
CA GLU A 204 -12.07 -2.53 -25.14
C GLU A 204 -13.46 -1.99 -24.74
N LYS A 205 -13.97 -2.37 -23.56
CA LYS A 205 -15.25 -1.85 -23.01
C LYS A 205 -15.19 -0.32 -22.86
N ILE A 206 -14.08 0.23 -22.36
CA ILE A 206 -13.89 1.69 -22.26
C ILE A 206 -13.86 2.35 -23.64
N ALA A 207 -13.11 1.76 -24.58
CA ALA A 207 -12.94 2.31 -25.92
C ALA A 207 -14.25 2.34 -26.72
N ALA A 208 -15.15 1.39 -26.47
CA ALA A 208 -16.49 1.33 -27.06
C ALA A 208 -17.51 2.30 -26.43
N THR A 209 -17.17 2.98 -25.32
CA THR A 209 -18.09 3.90 -24.64
C THR A 209 -18.29 5.18 -25.45
N LYS A 210 -19.54 5.62 -25.64
CA LYS A 210 -19.88 6.87 -26.32
C LYS A 210 -19.18 8.07 -25.66
N GLY A 211 -18.46 8.85 -26.47
CA GLY A 211 -17.73 10.02 -25.99
C GLY A 211 -16.32 9.72 -25.46
N PHE A 212 -15.81 8.50 -25.63
CA PHE A 212 -14.42 8.20 -25.33
C PHE A 212 -13.47 9.01 -26.22
N GLY A 213 -12.64 9.85 -25.59
CA GLY A 213 -11.71 10.75 -26.28
C GLY A 213 -10.46 10.08 -26.87
N GLY A 214 -10.32 8.76 -26.73
CA GLY A 214 -9.18 7.99 -27.20
C GLY A 214 -8.00 7.88 -26.23
N THR A 215 -8.12 8.41 -25.01
CA THR A 215 -7.03 8.34 -24.01
C THR A 215 -7.41 7.42 -22.86
N ILE A 216 -6.64 6.35 -22.67
CA ILE A 216 -6.61 5.60 -21.41
C ILE A 216 -5.68 6.34 -20.46
N THR A 217 -6.21 6.84 -19.36
CA THR A 217 -5.50 7.75 -18.46
C THR A 217 -4.53 7.02 -17.53
N ASP A 218 -4.74 5.73 -17.29
CA ASP A 218 -3.81 4.90 -16.53
C ASP A 218 -4.08 3.41 -16.77
N ILE A 219 -3.03 2.59 -16.83
CA ILE A 219 -3.13 1.13 -16.68
C ILE A 219 -2.17 0.74 -15.56
N GLY A 220 -2.63 0.60 -14.33
CA GLY A 220 -1.71 0.58 -13.20
C GLY A 220 -2.27 -0.06 -11.94
N GLY A 221 -1.62 0.22 -10.82
CA GLY A 221 -2.03 -0.25 -9.50
C GLY A 221 -1.44 0.69 -8.46
N PRO A 222 -1.21 0.24 -7.21
CA PRO A 222 -0.55 1.07 -6.21
C PRO A 222 0.77 1.69 -6.68
N SER A 223 1.55 0.94 -7.48
CA SER A 223 2.67 1.46 -8.27
C SER A 223 2.60 0.85 -9.65
N ALA A 224 2.53 1.66 -10.70
CA ALA A 224 2.21 1.16 -12.05
C ALA A 224 3.17 0.06 -12.53
N ASN A 225 4.46 0.22 -12.25
CA ASN A 225 5.53 -0.69 -12.64
C ASN A 225 5.68 -1.95 -11.78
N MET A 226 4.61 -2.40 -11.11
CA MET A 226 4.58 -3.69 -10.40
C MET A 226 3.75 -4.76 -11.11
N TYR A 227 3.09 -4.45 -12.23
CA TYR A 227 2.39 -5.46 -13.02
C TYR A 227 3.36 -6.56 -13.50
N GLY A 228 2.95 -7.82 -13.38
CA GLY A 228 3.73 -8.98 -13.79
C GLY A 228 4.91 -9.32 -12.87
N VAL A 229 5.08 -8.61 -11.76
CA VAL A 229 6.09 -8.93 -10.75
C VAL A 229 5.87 -10.34 -10.21
N SER A 230 6.94 -11.10 -10.05
CA SER A 230 6.91 -12.45 -9.48
C SER A 230 8.15 -12.76 -8.65
N CYS A 231 8.13 -13.90 -7.95
CA CYS A 231 9.23 -14.39 -7.14
C CYS A 231 9.66 -15.78 -7.65
N ARG A 232 10.97 -16.00 -7.78
CA ARG A 232 11.54 -17.30 -8.18
C ARG A 232 11.32 -18.40 -7.14
N THR A 233 11.12 -18.03 -5.87
CA THR A 233 10.83 -18.99 -4.80
C THR A 233 9.35 -19.33 -4.81
N ALA A 234 9.02 -20.63 -4.89
CA ALA A 234 7.66 -21.11 -4.75
C ALA A 234 7.05 -20.59 -3.44
N ASN A 235 5.85 -19.99 -3.51
CA ASN A 235 5.16 -19.36 -2.39
C ASN A 235 5.84 -18.12 -1.77
N GLY A 236 6.99 -17.65 -2.26
CA GLY A 236 7.68 -16.46 -1.76
C GLY A 236 8.37 -16.67 -0.41
N CYS A 237 8.59 -15.60 0.35
CA CYS A 237 9.21 -15.65 1.68
C CYS A 237 8.38 -14.86 2.72
N ALA A 238 8.64 -15.12 4.00
CA ALA A 238 7.98 -14.41 5.10
C ALA A 238 8.39 -12.92 5.21
N LYS A 239 9.64 -12.58 4.84
CA LYS A 239 10.22 -11.25 5.07
C LYS A 239 9.62 -10.16 4.17
N MET A 240 9.36 -10.48 2.90
CA MET A 240 8.74 -9.59 1.90
C MET A 240 9.41 -8.20 1.79
N ASP A 241 10.73 -8.11 2.04
CA ASP A 241 11.55 -6.89 2.02
C ASP A 241 12.26 -6.69 0.66
N CYS A 242 11.59 -7.05 -0.43
CA CYS A 242 12.19 -7.24 -1.76
C CYS A 242 12.93 -6.02 -2.34
N LEU A 243 12.56 -4.82 -1.92
CA LEU A 243 13.06 -3.54 -2.45
C LEU A 243 13.74 -2.68 -1.37
N LYS A 244 14.01 -3.24 -0.18
CA LYS A 244 14.51 -2.47 0.98
C LYS A 244 15.80 -1.72 0.68
N ASP A 245 16.73 -2.36 0.00
CA ASP A 245 18.04 -1.79 -0.34
C ASP A 245 18.04 -1.07 -1.71
N GLY A 246 16.86 -0.91 -2.33
CA GLY A 246 16.69 -0.26 -3.63
C GLY A 246 17.15 -1.09 -4.82
N ARG A 247 17.78 -2.23 -4.58
CA ARG A 247 17.99 -3.30 -5.57
C ARG A 247 17.01 -4.42 -5.27
N GLY A 248 16.35 -4.93 -6.30
CA GLY A 248 15.52 -6.12 -6.18
C GLY A 248 16.32 -7.28 -5.60
N CYS A 249 15.76 -7.99 -4.61
CA CYS A 249 16.40 -9.18 -4.07
C CYS A 249 16.64 -10.23 -5.18
N ARG A 250 17.56 -11.18 -4.95
CA ARG A 250 17.96 -12.19 -5.97
C ARG A 250 16.81 -13.02 -6.57
N ASN A 251 15.69 -13.13 -5.85
CA ASN A 251 14.53 -13.90 -6.26
C ASN A 251 13.46 -13.04 -6.95
N LEU A 252 13.58 -11.71 -6.92
CA LEU A 252 12.60 -10.80 -7.50
C LEU A 252 12.69 -10.79 -9.02
N VAL A 253 11.55 -10.88 -9.69
CA VAL A 253 11.40 -10.70 -11.13
C VAL A 253 10.55 -9.44 -11.36
N SER A 254 11.11 -8.43 -12.04
CA SER A 254 10.57 -7.06 -12.12
C SER A 254 9.20 -6.93 -12.81
N GLY A 255 8.82 -7.84 -13.71
CA GLY A 255 7.54 -7.78 -14.43
C GLY A 255 7.43 -6.67 -15.50
N THR A 256 8.32 -5.68 -15.51
CA THR A 256 8.37 -4.54 -16.46
C THR A 256 8.26 -4.94 -17.93
N GLY A 257 8.88 -6.05 -18.33
CA GLY A 257 8.75 -6.60 -19.70
C GLY A 257 7.32 -7.05 -20.03
N GLU A 258 6.63 -7.71 -19.11
CA GLU A 258 5.23 -8.10 -19.28
C GLU A 258 4.29 -6.89 -19.25
N TYR A 259 4.62 -5.89 -18.44
CA TYR A 259 3.90 -4.63 -18.41
C TYR A 259 4.01 -3.86 -19.73
N MET A 260 5.21 -3.76 -20.32
CA MET A 260 5.38 -3.15 -21.65
C MET A 260 4.59 -3.90 -22.73
N LYS A 261 4.56 -5.23 -22.71
CA LYS A 261 3.74 -6.03 -23.64
C LYS A 261 2.25 -5.77 -23.48
N LEU A 262 1.78 -5.61 -22.25
CA LEU A 262 0.39 -5.24 -21.96
C LEU A 262 0.06 -3.87 -22.54
N LEU A 263 0.87 -2.85 -22.24
CA LEU A 263 0.67 -1.49 -22.74
C LEU A 263 0.70 -1.43 -24.27
N ASP A 264 1.63 -2.14 -24.90
CA ASP A 264 1.72 -2.20 -26.36
C ASP A 264 0.48 -2.84 -27.00
N ARG A 265 0.00 -3.97 -26.45
CA ARG A 265 -1.26 -4.58 -26.93
C ARG A 265 -2.46 -3.66 -26.71
N ALA A 266 -2.56 -3.01 -25.55
CA ALA A 266 -3.65 -2.10 -25.27
C ALA A 266 -3.66 -0.89 -26.23
N SER A 267 -2.47 -0.43 -26.64
CA SER A 267 -2.35 0.70 -27.58
C SER A 267 -2.85 0.40 -28.99
N LYS A 268 -3.05 -0.88 -29.33
CA LYS A 268 -3.54 -1.36 -30.63
C LYS A 268 -5.06 -1.58 -30.66
N ILE A 269 -5.75 -1.40 -29.54
CA ILE A 269 -7.21 -1.53 -29.47
C ILE A 269 -7.87 -0.39 -30.25
N ALA A 270 -8.87 -0.73 -31.07
CA ALA A 270 -9.59 0.26 -31.87
C ALA A 270 -10.21 1.35 -30.99
N GLY A 271 -10.03 2.61 -31.39
CA GLY A 271 -10.47 3.79 -30.62
C GLY A 271 -9.46 4.30 -29.59
N VAL A 272 -8.48 3.49 -29.16
CA VAL A 272 -7.38 3.94 -28.30
C VAL A 272 -6.34 4.69 -29.14
N LYS A 273 -6.13 5.96 -28.80
CA LYS A 273 -5.14 6.86 -29.43
C LYS A 273 -3.91 7.04 -28.56
N ARG A 274 -4.08 7.01 -27.23
CA ARG A 274 -3.01 7.24 -26.26
C ARG A 274 -3.24 6.43 -24.99
N ILE A 275 -2.15 5.90 -24.44
CA ILE A 275 -2.12 5.33 -23.09
C ILE A 275 -1.16 6.17 -22.26
N GLN A 276 -1.60 6.53 -21.07
CA GLN A 276 -0.78 7.24 -20.09
C GLN A 276 -0.55 6.37 -18.86
N ILE A 277 0.52 6.67 -18.12
CA ILE A 277 0.77 6.18 -16.77
C ILE A 277 0.73 7.39 -15.84
N ASN A 278 -0.43 7.62 -15.23
CA ASN A 278 -0.66 8.71 -14.28
C ASN A 278 -0.56 8.26 -12.83
N SER A 279 -0.53 6.94 -12.60
CA SER A 279 -0.17 6.34 -11.32
C SER A 279 1.31 6.57 -10.99
N GLY A 280 1.63 6.54 -9.70
CA GLY A 280 3.00 6.64 -9.23
C GLY A 280 3.84 5.49 -9.77
N ILE A 281 5.08 5.81 -10.15
CA ILE A 281 6.09 4.83 -10.52
C ILE A 281 7.14 4.78 -9.41
N ARG A 282 7.54 3.58 -9.00
CA ARG A 282 8.67 3.42 -8.09
C ARG A 282 9.98 3.47 -8.85
N PHE A 283 10.91 4.32 -8.41
CA PHE A 283 12.20 4.53 -9.10
C PHE A 283 13.13 3.33 -8.99
N ASP A 284 13.03 2.54 -7.92
CA ASP A 284 13.87 1.38 -7.65
C ASP A 284 13.63 0.20 -8.62
N PRO A 285 12.39 -0.21 -8.97
CA PRO A 285 12.19 -1.12 -10.11
C PRO A 285 12.55 -0.51 -11.47
N CYS A 286 12.48 0.81 -11.64
CA CYS A 286 12.86 1.44 -12.92
C CYS A 286 14.34 1.26 -13.24
N ILE A 287 15.22 1.40 -12.25
CA ILE A 287 16.66 1.19 -12.45
C ILE A 287 17.03 -0.29 -12.68
N MET A 288 16.07 -1.22 -12.55
CA MET A 288 16.25 -2.64 -12.87
C MET A 288 16.04 -2.95 -14.36
N ASP A 289 15.41 -2.06 -15.15
CA ASP A 289 15.13 -2.28 -16.57
C ASP A 289 15.08 -0.95 -17.34
N ASP A 290 16.22 -0.53 -17.91
CA ASP A 290 16.32 0.74 -18.65
C ASP A 290 15.37 0.80 -19.84
N ARG A 291 15.06 -0.34 -20.48
CA ARG A 291 14.10 -0.39 -21.60
C ARG A 291 12.72 0.09 -21.16
N PHE A 292 12.31 -0.23 -19.93
CA PHE A 292 11.05 0.26 -19.37
C PHE A 292 11.09 1.78 -19.17
N LEU A 293 12.19 2.30 -18.62
CA LEU A 293 12.35 3.75 -18.42
C LEU A 293 12.27 4.51 -19.76
N HIS A 294 13.01 4.06 -20.78
CA HIS A 294 12.93 4.63 -22.13
C HIS A 294 11.52 4.54 -22.71
N ALA A 295 10.82 3.41 -22.55
CA ALA A 295 9.45 3.27 -23.02
C ALA A 295 8.47 4.22 -22.32
N VAL A 296 8.61 4.40 -21.00
CA VAL A 296 7.79 5.33 -20.21
C VAL A 296 8.00 6.76 -20.69
N VAL A 297 9.25 7.20 -20.76
CA VAL A 297 9.63 8.57 -21.14
C VAL A 297 9.20 8.89 -22.58
N SER A 298 9.39 7.96 -23.51
CA SER A 298 9.06 8.15 -24.93
C SER A 298 7.56 8.11 -25.24
N ARG A 299 6.81 7.18 -24.63
CA ARG A 299 5.45 6.82 -25.08
C ARG A 299 4.33 7.02 -24.05
N TYR A 300 4.60 6.79 -22.76
CA TYR A 300 3.53 6.55 -21.78
C TYR A 300 3.32 7.69 -20.77
N ILE A 301 4.02 8.81 -20.90
CA ILE A 301 3.79 10.01 -20.09
C ILE A 301 3.55 11.24 -20.97
N SER A 302 2.78 12.21 -20.49
CA SER A 302 2.49 13.46 -21.19
C SER A 302 3.35 14.64 -20.72
N GLY A 303 4.64 14.38 -20.48
CA GLY A 303 5.61 15.39 -20.04
C GLY A 303 5.85 15.44 -18.53
N GLN A 304 5.04 14.75 -17.73
CA GLN A 304 5.25 14.64 -16.28
C GLN A 304 5.38 13.18 -15.87
N MET A 305 6.38 12.88 -15.06
CA MET A 305 6.52 11.58 -14.40
C MET A 305 6.46 11.77 -12.89
N LYS A 306 5.43 11.20 -12.27
CA LYS A 306 5.21 11.24 -10.82
C LYS A 306 6.12 10.22 -10.14
N ILE A 307 6.96 10.70 -9.22
CA ILE A 307 7.93 9.87 -8.50
C ILE A 307 7.91 10.20 -7.01
N ALA A 308 8.05 9.18 -6.16
CA ALA A 308 7.87 9.34 -4.72
C ALA A 308 9.13 8.96 -3.92
N PRO A 309 10.15 9.85 -3.87
CA PRO A 309 11.29 9.69 -2.97
C PRO A 309 10.88 9.86 -1.50
N GLU A 310 9.83 10.63 -1.22
CA GLU A 310 9.27 10.96 0.11
C GLU A 310 10.19 11.79 1.03
N SER A 311 11.51 11.58 0.98
CA SER A 311 12.51 12.34 1.73
C SER A 311 13.85 12.31 1.00
N GLY A 312 14.73 13.28 1.27
CA GLY A 312 16.14 13.26 0.87
C GLY A 312 17.09 12.88 2.00
N SER A 313 16.58 12.54 3.19
CA SER A 313 17.39 12.09 4.31
C SER A 313 17.41 10.56 4.41
N ASP A 314 18.58 9.95 4.31
CA ASP A 314 18.75 8.50 4.48
C ASP A 314 18.29 7.99 5.85
N PHE A 315 18.35 8.83 6.88
CA PHE A 315 17.83 8.46 8.20
C PHE A 315 16.32 8.30 8.19
N VAL A 316 15.61 9.28 7.60
CA VAL A 316 14.16 9.25 7.47
C VAL A 316 13.71 8.16 6.50
N LEU A 317 14.40 7.99 5.37
CA LEU A 317 14.12 6.93 4.38
C LEU A 317 14.18 5.53 5.00
N ARG A 318 15.17 5.25 5.88
CA ARG A 318 15.20 4.00 6.65
C ARG A 318 13.98 3.83 7.57
N CYS A 319 13.56 4.89 8.26
CA CYS A 319 12.34 4.86 9.08
C CYS A 319 11.09 4.60 8.22
N MET A 320 11.07 5.12 6.99
CA MET A 320 10.03 4.94 5.98
C MET A 320 10.02 3.55 5.30
N ASN A 321 11.03 2.69 5.53
CA ASN A 321 11.28 1.47 4.75
C ASN A 321 11.51 1.73 3.25
N LYS A 322 12.21 2.82 2.93
CA LYS A 322 12.55 3.23 1.57
C LYS A 322 14.06 3.06 1.33
N PRO A 323 14.48 2.85 0.08
CA PRO A 323 15.89 2.85 -0.27
C PRO A 323 16.53 4.22 -0.02
N SER A 324 17.87 4.26 0.00
CA SER A 324 18.62 5.50 0.21
C SER A 324 18.43 6.52 -0.92
N SER A 325 18.75 7.78 -0.64
CA SER A 325 18.70 8.87 -1.59
C SER A 325 19.57 8.61 -2.81
N ALA A 326 20.69 7.89 -2.65
CA ALA A 326 21.60 7.53 -3.73
C ALA A 326 20.90 6.72 -4.85
N VAL A 327 19.94 5.86 -4.50
CA VAL A 327 19.16 5.08 -5.48
C VAL A 327 18.25 6.01 -6.30
N PHE A 328 17.70 7.04 -5.66
CA PHE A 328 16.92 8.06 -6.36
C PHE A 328 17.80 8.94 -7.25
N GLU A 329 19.00 9.31 -6.81
CA GLU A 329 19.96 10.05 -7.63
C GLU A 329 20.45 9.23 -8.84
N GLU A 330 20.68 7.92 -8.68
CA GLU A 330 20.95 7.01 -9.80
C GLU A 330 19.80 7.01 -10.80
N PHE A 331 18.55 6.94 -10.32
CA PHE A 331 17.37 7.03 -11.17
C PHE A 331 17.30 8.36 -11.94
N ILE A 332 17.58 9.50 -11.29
CA ILE A 332 17.58 10.81 -11.96
C ILE A 332 18.59 10.81 -13.12
N GLY A 333 19.81 10.28 -12.90
CA GLY A 333 20.82 10.18 -13.95
C GLY A 333 20.35 9.37 -15.15
N ARG A 334 19.72 8.21 -14.92
CA ARG A 334 19.16 7.37 -15.99
C ARG A 334 17.96 8.01 -16.68
N PHE A 335 17.12 8.72 -15.92
CA PHE A 335 15.99 9.47 -16.47
C PHE A 335 16.45 10.61 -17.39
N GLU A 336 17.46 11.37 -16.99
CA GLU A 336 18.04 12.43 -17.81
C GLU A 336 18.67 11.87 -19.09
N ALA A 337 19.35 10.72 -19.02
CA ALA A 337 19.85 10.02 -20.20
C ALA A 337 18.71 9.60 -21.14
N ALA A 338 17.65 8.96 -20.61
CA ALA A 338 16.50 8.56 -21.41
C ALA A 338 15.71 9.74 -22.00
N LYS A 339 15.74 10.90 -21.33
CA LYS A 339 15.14 12.14 -21.82
C LYS A 339 15.97 12.82 -22.91
N ALA A 340 17.30 12.66 -22.90
CA ALA A 340 18.18 13.30 -23.89
C ALA A 340 17.85 12.88 -25.33
N ASP A 341 17.32 11.67 -25.52
CA ASP A 341 16.89 11.14 -26.81
C ASP A 341 15.52 11.71 -27.28
N GLU A 342 14.83 12.46 -26.43
CA GLU A 342 13.46 12.93 -26.68
C GLU A 342 13.41 14.43 -26.90
N ASN A 343 12.77 14.86 -28.00
CA ASN A 343 12.49 16.28 -28.27
C ASN A 343 11.26 16.79 -27.47
N LYS A 344 11.10 16.34 -26.23
CA LYS A 344 9.94 16.64 -25.37
C LYS A 344 10.40 17.27 -24.06
N ARG A 345 9.64 18.26 -23.59
CA ARG A 345 9.80 18.81 -22.23
C ARG A 345 9.21 17.85 -21.22
N ILE A 346 10.05 16.99 -20.65
CA ILE A 346 9.66 15.98 -19.66
C ILE A 346 10.32 16.34 -18.32
N TYR A 347 9.55 16.29 -17.24
CA TYR A 347 10.01 16.63 -15.89
C TYR A 347 9.47 15.65 -14.85
N LEU A 348 10.28 15.45 -13.80
CA LEU A 348 9.91 14.67 -12.63
C LEU A 348 9.06 15.53 -11.69
N ILE A 349 7.98 14.96 -11.18
CA ILE A 349 7.19 15.56 -10.11
C ILE A 349 7.42 14.75 -8.82
N PRO A 350 8.23 15.26 -7.87
CA PRO A 350 8.50 14.56 -6.62
C PRO A 350 7.32 14.64 -5.66
N TYR A 351 7.06 13.54 -4.95
CA TYR A 351 6.20 13.48 -3.77
C TYR A 351 7.09 13.43 -2.54
N ILE A 352 6.85 14.36 -1.61
CA ILE A 352 7.62 14.53 -0.38
C ILE A 352 6.65 14.54 0.80
N ILE A 353 7.06 13.90 1.89
CA ILE A 353 6.31 13.84 3.15
C ILE A 353 7.11 14.59 4.20
N ALA A 354 6.66 15.80 4.54
CA ALA A 354 7.23 16.59 5.63
C ALA A 354 6.68 16.11 6.99
N GLY A 355 7.52 16.06 8.02
CA GLY A 355 7.13 15.72 9.38
C GLY A 355 6.99 14.23 9.67
N HIS A 356 7.59 13.36 8.84
CA HIS A 356 7.64 11.93 9.17
C HIS A 356 8.43 11.70 10.48
N PRO A 357 8.05 10.74 11.35
CA PRO A 357 8.81 10.41 12.55
C PRO A 357 10.28 10.09 12.27
N GLY A 358 11.17 10.88 12.86
CA GLY A 358 12.61 10.87 12.59
C GLY A 358 13.08 12.08 11.79
N GLU A 359 12.18 12.91 11.25
CA GLU A 359 12.54 14.14 10.54
C GLU A 359 12.68 15.32 11.49
N GLY A 360 13.93 15.66 11.82
CA GLY A 360 14.28 16.93 12.46
C GLY A 360 14.59 18.03 11.46
N ARG A 361 15.04 19.19 11.98
CA ARG A 361 15.47 20.32 11.13
C ARG A 361 16.61 19.95 10.18
N LYS A 362 17.53 19.08 10.62
CA LYS A 362 18.67 18.63 9.83
C LYS A 362 18.20 17.81 8.63
N GLU A 363 17.35 16.81 8.87
CA GLU A 363 16.84 15.88 7.87
C GLU A 363 15.92 16.60 6.86
N ALA A 364 15.13 17.57 7.32
CA ALA A 364 14.38 18.45 6.44
C ALA A 364 15.32 19.23 5.50
N LYS A 365 16.44 19.75 6.01
CA LYS A 365 17.43 20.47 5.21
C LYS A 365 18.17 19.57 4.21
N GLU A 366 18.39 18.30 4.55
CA GLU A 366 18.92 17.31 3.60
C GLU A 366 17.97 17.11 2.41
N THR A 367 16.67 17.03 2.68
CA THR A 367 15.62 16.96 1.64
C THR A 367 15.62 18.20 0.75
N GLU A 368 15.63 19.40 1.33
CA GLU A 368 15.72 20.66 0.57
C GLU A 368 16.95 20.69 -0.33
N ARG A 369 18.12 20.29 0.18
CA ARG A 369 19.38 20.27 -0.60
C ARG A 369 19.30 19.29 -1.78
N LEU A 370 18.70 18.12 -1.58
CA LEU A 370 18.52 17.13 -2.64
C LEU A 370 17.61 17.67 -3.75
N LEU A 371 16.48 18.26 -3.37
CA LEU A 371 15.53 18.87 -4.32
C LEU A 371 16.19 19.99 -5.12
N ALA A 372 16.89 20.91 -4.43
CA ALA A 372 17.57 22.04 -5.06
C ALA A 372 18.69 21.60 -6.01
N ARG A 373 19.51 20.61 -5.60
CA ARG A 373 20.61 20.06 -6.43
C ARG A 373 20.11 19.55 -7.77
N HIS A 374 18.98 18.86 -7.78
CA HIS A 374 18.38 18.25 -8.96
C HIS A 374 17.29 19.10 -9.61
N ARG A 375 17.11 20.36 -9.14
CA ARG A 375 16.11 21.31 -9.63
C ARG A 375 14.69 20.71 -9.65
N LEU A 376 14.40 19.85 -8.67
CA LEU A 376 13.11 19.20 -8.53
C LEU A 376 12.16 20.14 -7.80
N THR A 377 11.10 20.57 -8.49
CA THR A 377 10.07 21.45 -7.95
C THR A 377 8.72 20.76 -8.04
N GLY A 378 7.80 21.10 -7.13
CA GLY A 378 6.47 20.50 -7.15
C GLY A 378 5.58 21.00 -6.04
N LYS A 379 4.26 20.92 -6.27
CA LYS A 379 3.24 21.23 -5.26
C LYS A 379 2.78 20.00 -4.48
N GLN A 380 3.30 18.81 -4.80
CA GLN A 380 2.82 17.52 -4.27
C GLN A 380 3.51 17.14 -2.96
N PHE A 381 3.67 18.12 -2.07
CA PHE A 381 4.25 17.90 -0.76
C PHE A 381 3.12 17.86 0.27
N GLN A 382 3.19 16.86 1.14
CA GLN A 382 2.17 16.61 2.15
C GLN A 382 2.80 16.58 3.54
N ILE A 383 2.02 16.98 4.54
CA ILE A 383 2.39 16.74 5.92
C ILE A 383 2.05 15.28 6.26
N PHE A 384 2.97 14.60 6.92
CA PHE A 384 2.75 13.26 7.42
C PHE A 384 1.48 13.22 8.30
N THR A 385 0.55 12.36 7.91
CA THR A 385 -0.66 12.10 8.68
C THR A 385 -0.59 10.66 9.20
N PRO A 386 -0.54 10.45 10.53
CA PRO A 386 -0.45 9.11 11.11
C PRO A 386 -1.63 8.25 10.69
N THR A 387 -1.38 7.28 9.81
CA THR A 387 -2.41 6.38 9.31
C THR A 387 -2.56 5.20 10.28
N PRO A 388 -3.76 4.91 10.80
CA PRO A 388 -3.95 3.84 11.79
C PRO A 388 -3.33 2.50 11.40
N MET A 389 -2.70 1.84 12.38
CA MET A 389 -2.05 0.52 12.23
C MET A 389 -0.79 0.50 11.35
N THR A 390 -0.34 1.65 10.85
CA THR A 390 0.96 1.74 10.17
C THR A 390 2.09 1.86 11.17
N ARG A 391 3.27 1.34 10.84
CA ARG A 391 4.47 1.45 11.67
C ARG A 391 4.83 2.91 11.95
N SER A 392 4.69 3.79 10.96
CA SER A 392 4.94 5.22 11.14
C SER A 392 3.96 5.87 12.11
N ALA A 393 2.70 5.44 12.17
CA ALA A 393 1.78 5.92 13.20
C ALA A 393 2.17 5.45 14.60
N ALA A 394 2.69 4.23 14.73
CA ALA A 394 3.29 3.76 15.98
C ALA A 394 4.52 4.59 16.35
N MET A 395 5.43 4.84 15.41
CA MET A 395 6.61 5.71 15.62
C MET A 395 6.21 7.11 16.11
N TYR A 396 5.19 7.70 15.48
CA TYR A 396 4.65 9.01 15.85
C TYR A 396 4.11 9.04 17.29
N TYR A 397 3.33 8.02 17.67
CA TYR A 397 2.76 7.92 19.01
C TYR A 397 3.83 7.63 20.08
N LEU A 398 4.77 6.74 19.77
CA LEU A 398 5.79 6.27 20.70
C LEU A 398 6.91 7.30 20.91
N GLY A 399 7.28 8.04 19.85
CA GLY A 399 8.50 8.87 19.84
C GLY A 399 9.78 8.04 19.67
N CYS A 400 9.65 6.79 19.23
CA CYS A 400 10.75 5.88 18.95
C CYS A 400 10.36 4.86 17.88
N ASP A 401 11.35 4.19 17.31
CA ASP A 401 11.14 3.03 16.45
C ASP A 401 10.69 1.83 17.32
N PRO A 402 9.50 1.24 17.06
CA PRO A 402 8.99 0.13 17.86
C PRO A 402 9.85 -1.14 17.81
N TYR A 403 10.68 -1.32 16.77
CA TYR A 403 11.56 -2.49 16.65
C TYR A 403 12.84 -2.33 17.44
N THR A 404 13.45 -1.14 17.38
CA THR A 404 14.80 -0.91 17.92
C THR A 404 14.79 -0.15 19.24
N GLY A 405 13.67 0.48 19.61
CA GLY A 405 13.56 1.39 20.75
C GLY A 405 14.30 2.71 20.55
N LYS A 406 14.95 2.93 19.40
CA LYS A 406 15.70 4.16 19.11
C LYS A 406 14.76 5.36 19.09
N ARG A 407 15.08 6.39 19.87
CA ARG A 407 14.31 7.64 19.90
C ARG A 407 14.27 8.31 18.53
N LEU A 408 13.12 8.86 18.18
CA LEU A 408 12.86 9.58 16.94
C LEU A 408 12.33 10.97 17.28
N GLU A 409 12.79 11.98 16.53
CA GLU A 409 12.17 13.31 16.60
C GLU A 409 10.77 13.25 15.97
N VAL A 410 9.77 13.76 16.68
CA VAL A 410 8.38 13.80 16.20
C VAL A 410 7.86 15.22 16.37
N GLU A 411 7.78 15.94 15.26
CA GLU A 411 7.17 17.26 15.23
C GLU A 411 5.64 17.13 15.16
N LYS A 412 4.94 17.81 16.07
CA LYS A 412 3.47 17.80 16.14
C LYS A 412 2.86 19.17 15.85
N ASP A 413 3.65 20.25 15.88
CA ASP A 413 3.14 21.58 15.60
C ASP A 413 2.91 21.76 14.09
N VAL A 414 1.64 21.89 13.71
CA VAL A 414 1.21 22.05 12.32
C VAL A 414 1.82 23.30 11.68
N LYS A 415 2.00 24.39 12.43
CA LYS A 415 2.61 25.62 11.88
C LYS A 415 4.05 25.38 11.48
N THR A 416 4.81 24.68 12.32
CA THR A 416 6.20 24.30 12.03
C THR A 416 6.27 23.34 10.84
N LEU A 417 5.38 22.34 10.78
CA LEU A 417 5.31 21.42 9.64
C LEU A 417 4.93 22.10 8.32
N MET A 418 4.02 23.07 8.35
CA MET A 418 3.67 23.88 7.17
C MET A 418 4.88 24.69 6.69
N LYS A 419 5.61 25.34 7.59
CA LYS A 419 6.85 26.05 7.23
C LYS A 419 7.89 25.13 6.60
N ARG A 420 8.10 23.92 7.16
CA ARG A 420 9.01 22.91 6.58
C ARG A 420 8.57 22.46 5.19
N LYS A 421 7.26 22.19 5.03
CA LYS A 421 6.70 21.80 3.73
C LYS A 421 6.87 22.90 2.69
N GLU A 422 6.64 24.16 3.07
CA GLU A 422 6.79 25.32 2.20
C GLU A 422 8.27 25.53 1.83
N SER A 423 9.20 25.43 2.77
CA SER A 423 10.63 25.63 2.49
C SER A 423 11.21 24.59 1.52
N MET A 424 10.67 23.37 1.50
CA MET A 424 11.03 22.35 0.50
C MET A 424 10.51 22.68 -0.90
N ALA A 425 9.37 23.38 -1.01
CA ALA A 425 8.65 23.58 -2.26
C ALA A 425 9.22 24.69 -3.16
N TYR A 426 10.24 25.41 -2.69
CA TYR A 426 10.86 26.56 -3.36
C TYR A 426 12.13 26.21 -4.12
#